data_AF-A0A2N0YX94-F1
#
_entry.id   AF-A0A2N0YX94-F1
#
_cell.length_a   1.000
_cell.length_b   1.000
_cell.length_c   1.000
_cell.angle_alpha   90.00
_cell.angle_beta   90.00
_cell.angle_gamma   90.00
#
_symmetry.space_group_name_H-M   'P 1'
#
loop_
_entity.id
_entity.type
_entity.pdbx_description
1 polymer ?
#
loop_
_entity_poly.entity_id
_entity_poly.type
_entity_poly.pdbx_seq_one_letter_code
_entity_poly.pdbx_strand_id
1 'polypeptide(L)' 'MKIYLHGKGIVCYGKYWEIKHLLKQYGKQYTYVKEWIEFENTKNINFKKSK' A
#
# COMPACT_ATOMS: atom_id res chain seq x y z
N MET A 1 5.36 5.04 -9.97
CA MET A 1 4.20 4.80 -9.09
C MET A 1 4.44 5.36 -7.69
N LYS A 2 3.50 6.13 -7.13
CA LYS A 2 3.46 6.55 -5.72
C LYS A 2 2.18 6.00 -5.08
N ILE A 3 2.32 5.40 -3.90
CA ILE A 3 1.19 4.88 -3.11
C ILE A 3 1.02 5.83 -1.92
N TYR A 4 -0.17 6.43 -1.81
CA TYR A 4 -0.54 7.27 -0.68
C TYR A 4 -1.53 6.52 0.18
N LEU A 5 -1.27 6.44 1.48
CA LEU A 5 -2.23 5.96 2.45
C LEU A 5 -3.13 7.14 2.84
N HIS A 6 -4.43 6.99 2.64
CA HIS A 6 -5.41 7.97 3.05
C HIS A 6 -6.31 7.34 4.11
N GLY A 7 -5.94 7.46 5.39
CA GLY A 7 -6.73 7.04 6.56
C GLY A 7 -7.23 5.58 6.54
N LYS A 8 -8.31 5.32 5.81
CA LYS A 8 -8.96 4.00 5.64
C LYS A 8 -8.79 3.39 4.23
N GLY A 9 -8.02 4.02 3.35
CA GLY A 9 -7.88 3.61 1.96
C GLY A 9 -6.48 3.84 1.39
N ILE A 10 -6.28 3.33 0.18
CA ILE A 10 -5.02 3.43 -0.57
C ILE A 10 -5.29 4.17 -1.87
N VAL A 11 -4.52 5.21 -2.13
CA VAL A 11 -4.56 5.97 -3.38
C VAL A 11 -3.29 5.68 -4.16
N CYS A 12 -3.45 5.02 -5.30
CA CYS A 12 -2.35 4.73 -6.23
C CYS A 12 -2.28 5.80 -7.31
N TYR A 13 -1.13 6.46 -7.46
CA TYR A 13 -0.88 7.44 -8.52
C TYR A 13 0.24 6.95 -9.45
N GLY A 14 -0.02 6.89 -10.76
CA GLY A 14 0.95 6.46 -11.76
C GLY A 14 0.35 5.91 -13.05
N LYS A 15 1.18 5.20 -13.83
CA LYS A 15 0.76 4.62 -15.11
C LYS A 15 -0.15 3.41 -14.86
N TYR A 16 -1.22 3.28 -15.65
CA TYR A 16 -2.25 2.27 -15.44
C TYR A 16 -1.71 0.85 -15.29
N TRP A 17 -0.78 0.44 -16.15
CA TRP A 17 -0.22 -0.91 -16.10
C TRP A 17 0.57 -1.16 -14.82
N GLU A 18 1.34 -0.18 -14.32
CA GLU A 18 2.09 -0.31 -13.07
C GLU A 18 1.14 -0.56 -11.89
N ILE A 19 0.02 0.18 -11.87
CA ILE A 19 -1.03 0.02 -10.85
C ILE A 19 -1.67 -1.37 -10.98
N LYS A 20 -1.98 -1.81 -12.21
CA LYS A 20 -2.55 -3.14 -12.45
C LYS A 20 -1.62 -4.27 -12.01
N HIS A 21 -0.32 -4.14 -12.30
CA HIS A 21 0.68 -5.12 -11.88
C HIS A 21 0.81 -5.15 -10.36
N LEU A 22 0.87 -3.98 -9.70
CA LEU A 22 0.90 -3.86 -8.25
C LEU A 22 -0.30 -4.56 -7.60
N LEU A 23 -1.52 -4.20 -8.01
CA LEU A 23 -2.74 -4.79 -7.45
C LEU A 23 -2.77 -6.32 -7.62
N LYS A 24 -2.24 -6.84 -8.73
CA LYS A 24 -2.14 -8.29 -8.96
C LYS A 24 -1.12 -8.97 -8.04
N GLN A 25 -0.04 -8.30 -7.66
CA GLN A 25 0.92 -8.84 -6.69
C GLN A 25 0.35 -8.79 -5.28
N TYR A 26 -0.18 -7.64 -4.87
CA TYR A 26 -0.73 -7.46 -3.52
C TYR A 26 -1.99 -8.31 -3.29
N GLY A 27 -2.80 -8.56 -4.32
CA GLY A 27 -3.93 -9.50 -4.24
C GLY A 27 -3.53 -10.97 -4.06
N LYS A 28 -2.26 -11.34 -4.28
CA LYS A 28 -1.74 -12.67 -3.90
C LYS A 28 -1.26 -12.71 -2.45
N GLN A 29 -0.85 -11.57 -1.92
CA GLN A 29 -0.22 -11.46 -0.62
C GLN A 29 -1.22 -11.11 0.49
N TYR A 30 -2.29 -10.40 0.15
CA TYR A 30 -3.33 -9.95 1.07
C TYR A 30 -4.71 -10.34 0.54
N THR A 31 -5.55 -10.88 1.41
CA THR A 31 -6.93 -11.21 1.05
C THR A 31 -7.81 -9.97 1.16
N TYR A 32 -7.53 -9.12 2.16
CA TYR A 32 -8.29 -7.90 2.41
C TYR A 32 -7.43 -6.65 2.28
N VAL A 33 -8.02 -5.58 1.76
CA VAL A 33 -7.39 -4.25 1.69
C VAL A 33 -7.01 -3.73 3.08
N LYS A 34 -7.75 -4.15 4.13
CA LYS A 34 -7.47 -3.80 5.52
C LYS A 34 -6.09 -4.30 5.97
N GLU A 35 -5.75 -5.55 5.66
CA GLU A 35 -4.46 -6.17 6.00
C GLU A 35 -3.30 -5.44 5.30
N TRP A 36 -3.53 -5.03 4.05
CA TRP A 36 -2.58 -4.24 3.29
C TRP A 36 -2.36 -2.85 3.92
N ILE A 37 -3.43 -2.17 4.33
CA ILE A 37 -3.35 -0.86 5.01
C ILE A 37 -2.61 -0.98 6.34
N GLU A 38 -2.88 -2.02 7.13
CA GLU A 38 -2.21 -2.27 8.41
C GLU A 38 -0.70 -2.52 8.24
N PHE A 39 -0.31 -3.28 7.21
CA PHE A 39 1.09 -3.50 6.87
C PHE A 39 1.82 -2.20 6.53
N GLU A 40 1.23 -1.37 5.66
CA GLU A 40 1.83 -0.09 5.26
C GLU A 40 1.85 0.94 6.40
N ASN A 41 0.85 0.95 7.28
CA ASN A 41 0.85 1.78 8.50
C ASN A 41 1.98 1.37 9.45
N THR A 42 2.17 0.07 9.66
CA THR A 42 3.25 -0.47 10.50
C THR A 42 4.62 -0.07 9.95
N LYS A 43 4.81 -0.16 8.63
CA LYS A 43 6.03 0.26 7.95
C LYS A 43 6.32 1.75 8.15
N ASN A 44 5.30 2.61 8.03
CA ASN A 44 5.43 4.05 8.26
C ASN A 44 5.80 4.40 9.72
N ILE A 45 5.25 3.68 10.70
CA ILE A 45 5.59 3.87 12.12
C ILE A 45 7.06 3.52 12.36
N ASN A 46 7.54 2.41 11.81
CA ASN A 46 8.94 1.99 11.94
C ASN A 46 9.90 2.98 11.27
N PHE A 47 9.53 3.56 10.13
CA PHE A 47 10.30 4.63 9.49
C PHE A 47 10.38 5.91 10.33
N LYS A 48 9.33 6.26 11.07
CA LYS A 48 9.35 7.42 11.97
C LYS A 48 10.16 7.17 13.24
N LYS A 49 10.26 5.93 13.72
CA LYS A 49 11.07 5.56 14.91
C LYS A 49 12.57 5.53 14.65
N SER A 50 13.01 5.40 13.40
CA SER A 50 14.42 5.32 13.02
C SER A 50 15.05 6.69 12.70
N LYS A 51 14.37 7.80 13.04
CA LYS A 51 14.80 9.16 12.72
C LYS A 51 14.79 10.04 13.97
#